data_AF-V4KA98-F1
#
_entry.id   AF-V4KA98-F1
#
_cell.length_a   1.000
_cell.length_b   1.000
_cell.length_c   1.000
_cell.angle_alpha   90.00
_cell.angle_beta   90.00
_cell.angle_gamma   90.00
#
_symmetry.space_group_name_H-M   'P 1'
#
loop_
_entity.id
_entity.type
_entity.pdbx_description
1 polymer ?
#
loop_
_entity_poly.entity_id
_entity_poly.type
_entity_poly.pdbx_seq_one_letter_code
_entity_poly.pdbx_strand_id
1 'polypeptide(L)'
;MAEEAITTILSTPENQPSPGLTTDPEESKSTQEVVAPKETETPAKDPPETAETTSKLEEETAAVKPEVTPAEHQSPTVTETETASTEKKELGDETPQKEEAGEEEKKRIPQNLGSFKEESSKLSDLSDSEKRSLDELKHLVRDALENHQFGSIPKPEDANTPEEVTIWGVPLLKDDRSDVVLLKFLRARDFKVKDSLAMLKNTIKWRREFKIDELLEEDLVDDLDKVVFMHGHDREGHPVCYNVYGEFQNKELYNKTFSDEEKRKHFLRTRIQFLERSIRKLDFNSGGVSTIFQINDMKNSPGLGKKELRSATKQAVELLQDNYPEFVFKQAFINVPWWYLVFYTVIGPFMTPRSKSKLVFAGPSKSAETLFKYISPEQVPVQYGGLSVDPCDCNPDFSLDDPASEVTVKPGTKQTVEIIIYEKCEIVWEIRVIGWEVSYKAEFVPEEKDAYTVVVQKPRKMKPADEPVLTQNFKVNELGKVLLTVDNPTSKKKKLVYRFNVKPL
;
A
#
# COMPACT_ATOMS: atom_id res chain seq x y z
N MET A 1 9.88 -5.89 6.05
CA MET A 1 9.10 -5.31 4.95
C MET A 1 8.53 -3.96 5.39
N ALA A 2 7.23 -3.84 5.66
CA ALA A 2 6.63 -2.56 6.08
C ALA A 2 7.25 -1.92 7.34
N GLU A 3 7.71 -2.73 8.30
CA GLU A 3 8.44 -2.22 9.48
C GLU A 3 9.72 -1.49 9.04
N GLU A 4 10.52 -2.13 8.19
CA GLU A 4 11.80 -1.61 7.71
C GLU A 4 11.61 -0.43 6.76
N ALA A 5 10.61 -0.47 5.87
CA ALA A 5 10.25 0.68 5.05
C ALA A 5 10.06 1.94 5.90
N ILE A 6 9.30 1.83 7.00
CA ILE A 6 9.06 2.95 7.90
C ILE A 6 10.28 3.23 8.81
N THR A 7 11.02 2.23 9.26
CA THR A 7 12.24 2.42 10.07
C THR A 7 13.36 3.09 9.28
N THR A 8 13.52 2.84 7.98
CA THR A 8 14.50 3.57 7.17
C THR A 8 13.99 4.95 6.73
N ILE A 9 12.67 5.15 6.55
CA ILE A 9 12.04 6.50 6.48
C ILE A 9 12.28 7.32 7.76
N LEU A 10 12.52 6.65 8.90
CA LEU A 10 12.94 7.25 10.17
C LEU A 10 14.47 7.42 10.31
N SER A 11 15.26 6.76 9.48
CA SER A 11 16.74 6.68 9.63
C SER A 11 17.49 7.54 8.61
N THR A 12 16.80 8.26 7.72
CA THR A 12 17.44 9.19 6.76
C THR A 12 18.24 10.26 7.52
N PRO A 13 19.52 10.50 7.22
CA PRO A 13 20.41 11.14 8.19
C PRO A 13 20.27 12.67 8.18
N GLU A 14 19.82 13.24 9.29
CA GLU A 14 19.87 14.70 9.49
C GLU A 14 21.30 15.18 9.82
N ASN A 15 22.23 14.26 10.14
CA ASN A 15 23.66 14.51 10.32
C ASN A 15 24.51 13.27 9.98
N GLN A 16 25.03 13.18 8.75
CA GLN A 16 26.29 12.48 8.46
C GLN A 16 27.15 13.35 7.53
N PRO A 17 28.40 13.69 7.89
CA PRO A 17 29.31 14.36 6.99
C PRO A 17 29.80 13.39 5.90
N SER A 18 29.87 13.86 4.66
CA SER A 18 30.41 13.08 3.54
C SER A 18 31.85 12.66 3.82
N PRO A 19 32.25 11.39 3.59
CA PRO A 19 33.65 11.00 3.63
C PRO A 19 34.41 11.71 2.51
N GLY A 20 35.29 12.64 2.87
CA GLY A 20 36.08 13.41 1.91
C GLY A 20 37.13 12.56 1.20
N LEU A 21 37.43 12.89 -0.06
CA LEU A 21 38.55 12.30 -0.77
C LEU A 21 39.87 12.81 -0.19
N THR A 22 40.79 11.90 0.11
CA THR A 22 42.22 12.20 0.30
C THR A 22 43.08 11.18 -0.44
N THR A 23 43.62 11.62 -1.57
CA THR A 23 44.92 11.18 -2.12
C THR A 23 46.03 11.49 -1.09
N ASP A 24 47.19 10.83 -1.02
CA ASP A 24 47.80 9.81 -1.90
C ASP A 24 48.79 8.91 -1.07
N PRO A 25 49.63 8.01 -1.64
CA PRO A 25 50.21 6.87 -0.91
C PRO A 25 51.65 7.05 -0.39
N GLU A 26 52.12 6.11 0.46
CA GLU A 26 53.49 5.54 0.36
C GLU A 26 53.66 4.17 1.08
N GLU A 27 54.88 3.60 1.09
CA GLU A 27 55.13 2.15 1.23
C GLU A 27 55.62 1.60 2.60
N SER A 28 55.34 0.30 2.81
CA SER A 28 56.30 -0.75 3.22
C SER A 28 56.45 -1.25 4.69
N LYS A 29 56.33 -2.60 4.79
CA LYS A 29 57.23 -3.58 5.46
C LYS A 29 57.37 -3.70 7.00
N SER A 30 57.27 -4.98 7.42
CA SER A 30 57.99 -5.63 8.54
C SER A 30 57.45 -5.35 9.96
N THR A 31 57.51 -6.27 10.94
CA THR A 31 58.41 -7.44 11.09
C THR A 31 57.69 -8.65 11.72
N GLN A 32 58.23 -9.86 11.50
CA GLN A 32 57.82 -11.13 12.11
C GLN A 32 58.46 -11.33 13.50
N GLU A 33 57.97 -12.31 14.29
CA GLU A 33 58.77 -13.39 14.92
C GLU A 33 57.80 -14.46 15.52
N VAL A 34 57.86 -15.76 15.15
CA VAL A 34 58.70 -16.88 15.70
C VAL A 34 58.05 -17.53 16.95
N VAL A 35 57.85 -18.86 17.10
CA VAL A 35 58.14 -20.06 16.25
C VAL A 35 57.22 -21.27 16.61
N ALA A 36 57.27 -22.35 15.80
CA ALA A 36 56.55 -23.64 15.97
C ALA A 36 57.51 -24.75 16.54
N PRO A 37 57.55 -26.07 16.16
CA PRO A 37 56.56 -27.00 15.56
C PRO A 37 56.53 -28.43 16.22
N LYS A 38 55.69 -29.35 15.69
CA LYS A 38 55.98 -30.78 15.30
C LYS A 38 54.66 -31.53 14.97
N GLU A 39 54.50 -32.25 13.83
CA GLU A 39 54.98 -33.62 13.47
C GLU A 39 54.37 -34.73 14.35
N THR A 40 53.67 -35.80 13.89
CA THR A 40 53.17 -36.23 12.54
C THR A 40 51.79 -36.96 12.71
N GLU A 41 51.23 -37.97 12.00
CA GLU A 41 51.57 -38.89 10.87
C GLU A 41 50.29 -39.46 10.17
N THR A 42 50.39 -40.47 9.30
CA THR A 42 49.29 -41.27 8.64
C THR A 42 49.65 -42.80 8.65
N PRO A 43 48.86 -43.83 8.17
CA PRO A 43 47.71 -43.84 7.22
C PRO A 43 46.57 -44.91 7.36
N ALA A 44 45.51 -44.73 6.53
CA ALA A 44 44.66 -45.70 5.78
C ALA A 44 44.09 -47.04 6.34
N LYS A 45 42.75 -47.26 6.20
CA LYS A 45 42.11 -48.27 5.29
C LYS A 45 40.56 -48.36 5.39
N ASP A 46 39.94 -48.93 4.34
CA ASP A 46 38.50 -49.20 4.10
C ASP A 46 38.03 -50.59 4.65
N PRO A 47 36.83 -51.12 4.29
CA PRO A 47 35.41 -50.76 4.56
C PRO A 47 34.73 -51.94 5.37
N PRO A 48 33.43 -52.37 5.26
CA PRO A 48 32.17 -51.85 4.66
C PRO A 48 31.05 -51.71 5.77
N GLU A 49 29.75 -52.09 5.74
CA GLU A 49 28.85 -52.83 4.81
C GLU A 49 27.34 -52.49 5.02
N THR A 50 26.40 -53.47 5.04
CA THR A 50 24.95 -53.29 4.71
C THR A 50 23.93 -53.94 5.68
N ALA A 51 22.71 -53.37 5.77
CA ALA A 51 21.36 -54.02 5.77
C ALA A 51 20.29 -52.90 6.01
N GLU A 52 19.21 -52.70 5.25
CA GLU A 52 18.03 -53.56 4.96
C GLU A 52 17.31 -54.06 6.23
N THR A 53 15.97 -53.99 6.39
CA THR A 53 14.89 -54.32 5.43
C THR A 53 13.57 -53.55 5.70
N THR A 54 12.61 -53.62 4.78
CA THR A 54 11.27 -53.00 4.80
C THR A 54 10.19 -53.79 5.57
N SER A 55 9.02 -53.16 5.84
CA SER A 55 7.68 -53.80 5.75
C SER A 55 6.54 -52.76 5.79
N LYS A 56 5.28 -53.20 5.56
CA LYS A 56 4.05 -52.41 5.33
C LYS A 56 2.82 -53.20 5.84
N LEU A 57 1.59 -52.65 5.71
CA LEU A 57 0.21 -53.12 6.06
C LEU A 57 -0.43 -52.23 7.17
N GLU A 58 -1.68 -51.74 7.12
CA GLU A 58 -3.02 -52.33 6.85
C GLU A 58 -3.55 -53.15 8.07
N GLU A 59 -4.81 -53.08 8.54
CA GLU A 59 -5.98 -52.19 8.30
C GLU A 59 -7.02 -52.35 9.47
N GLU A 60 -8.06 -51.50 9.54
CA GLU A 60 -9.35 -51.61 10.30
C GLU A 60 -9.44 -52.00 11.79
N THR A 61 -10.29 -51.29 12.57
CA THR A 61 -11.47 -51.84 13.28
C THR A 61 -12.33 -50.74 13.94
N ALA A 62 -13.49 -51.10 14.51
CA ALA A 62 -14.66 -50.21 14.64
C ALA A 62 -14.95 -49.60 16.04
N ALA A 63 -15.94 -48.69 16.02
CA ALA A 63 -16.43 -47.81 17.08
C ALA A 63 -16.85 -48.43 18.44
N VAL A 64 -16.84 -47.59 19.48
CA VAL A 64 -17.87 -47.55 20.56
C VAL A 64 -17.89 -46.16 21.23
N LYS A 65 -19.07 -45.70 21.67
CA LYS A 65 -19.25 -44.49 22.50
C LYS A 65 -19.27 -44.90 23.98
N PRO A 66 -18.72 -44.10 24.90
CA PRO A 66 -19.63 -43.50 25.88
C PRO A 66 -19.33 -42.02 26.17
N GLU A 67 -20.14 -41.47 27.06
CA GLU A 67 -20.25 -40.06 27.43
C GLU A 67 -20.25 -39.97 28.95
N VAL A 68 -19.51 -39.02 29.55
CA VAL A 68 -19.72 -38.50 30.92
C VAL A 68 -18.83 -37.25 31.15
N THR A 69 -19.21 -36.43 32.12
CA THR A 69 -18.86 -35.01 32.40
C THR A 69 -17.38 -34.64 32.67
N PRO A 70 -17.02 -33.35 32.52
CA PRO A 70 -15.67 -32.81 32.77
C PRO A 70 -15.40 -32.49 34.27
N ALA A 71 -14.14 -32.20 34.58
CA ALA A 71 -13.68 -31.78 35.92
C ALA A 71 -13.63 -30.24 36.08
N GLU A 72 -13.73 -29.77 37.32
CA GLU A 72 -13.74 -28.35 37.71
C GLU A 72 -12.34 -27.71 37.77
N HIS A 73 -12.28 -26.38 37.67
CA HIS A 73 -11.37 -25.58 38.51
C HIS A 73 -11.95 -24.19 38.85
N GLN A 74 -12.59 -24.15 40.01
CA GLN A 74 -12.75 -23.06 41.00
C GLN A 74 -12.44 -21.59 40.59
N SER A 75 -13.41 -20.72 40.91
CA SER A 75 -13.20 -19.28 41.22
C SER A 75 -13.69 -19.00 42.64
N PRO A 76 -13.05 -18.10 43.43
CA PRO A 76 -13.40 -17.89 44.83
C PRO A 76 -14.62 -16.97 45.06
N THR A 77 -15.41 -17.32 46.06
CA THR A 77 -16.64 -16.64 46.53
C THR A 77 -16.36 -15.51 47.52
N VAL A 78 -17.15 -14.42 47.47
CA VAL A 78 -17.62 -13.68 48.67
C VAL A 78 -19.07 -13.25 48.42
N THR A 79 -19.94 -13.36 49.44
CA THR A 79 -21.39 -13.16 49.33
C THR A 79 -21.94 -12.36 50.52
N GLU A 80 -22.85 -11.41 50.22
CA GLU A 80 -23.91 -10.80 51.06
C GLU A 80 -23.67 -10.33 52.51
N THR A 81 -24.23 -9.15 52.84
CA THR A 81 -25.21 -9.04 53.95
C THR A 81 -26.17 -7.84 53.77
N GLU A 82 -27.48 -8.10 53.86
CA GLU A 82 -28.58 -7.33 54.49
C GLU A 82 -28.71 -5.78 54.28
N THR A 83 -29.76 -5.26 53.60
CA THR A 83 -31.14 -4.83 54.07
C THR A 83 -31.21 -3.56 54.96
N ALA A 84 -32.29 -2.75 55.01
CA ALA A 84 -33.37 -2.40 54.06
C ALA A 84 -34.25 -1.23 54.62
N SER A 85 -34.82 -0.37 53.74
CA SER A 85 -35.90 0.62 54.05
C SER A 85 -35.49 1.86 54.90
N THR A 86 -36.17 3.03 54.94
CA THR A 86 -37.44 3.53 54.33
C THR A 86 -37.49 5.10 54.24
N GLU A 87 -38.50 5.63 53.53
CA GLU A 87 -39.15 6.96 53.66
C GLU A 87 -38.60 8.29 53.05
N LYS A 88 -39.27 8.67 51.94
CA LYS A 88 -39.75 9.99 51.45
C LYS A 88 -39.47 11.30 52.22
N LYS A 89 -39.09 12.35 51.47
CA LYS A 89 -39.89 13.58 51.14
C LYS A 89 -39.25 14.36 49.98
N GLU A 90 -39.99 14.97 49.04
CA GLU A 90 -40.51 16.36 49.03
C GLU A 90 -39.48 17.44 49.42
N LEU A 91 -39.34 18.60 48.75
CA LEU A 91 -39.83 19.12 47.45
C LEU A 91 -39.07 20.45 47.20
N GLY A 92 -38.67 20.77 45.96
CA GLY A 92 -38.13 22.11 45.65
C GLY A 92 -37.33 22.18 44.34
N ASP A 93 -37.60 23.21 43.55
CA ASP A 93 -36.86 23.60 42.34
C ASP A 93 -36.21 24.97 42.60
N GLU A 94 -34.92 25.12 42.30
CA GLU A 94 -34.28 26.42 42.02
C GLU A 94 -32.82 26.20 41.50
N THR A 95 -32.39 27.01 40.53
CA THR A 95 -30.99 27.12 40.06
C THR A 95 -30.49 28.54 40.35
N PRO A 96 -29.19 28.76 40.68
CA PRO A 96 -28.14 28.70 39.63
C PRO A 96 -26.70 28.33 40.06
N GLN A 97 -25.90 27.94 39.05
CA GLN A 97 -24.43 28.10 38.90
C GLN A 97 -23.50 28.16 40.14
N LYS A 98 -22.61 27.16 40.28
CA LYS A 98 -21.17 27.35 39.97
C LYS A 98 -20.39 26.03 39.74
N GLU A 99 -19.13 26.18 39.33
CA GLU A 99 -18.21 25.15 38.85
C GLU A 99 -17.80 24.10 39.90
N GLU A 100 -17.62 22.85 39.49
CA GLU A 100 -16.34 22.13 39.66
C GLU A 100 -16.20 20.95 38.66
N ALA A 101 -15.06 20.26 38.63
CA ALA A 101 -14.56 19.49 37.47
C ALA A 101 -14.73 17.96 37.56
N GLY A 102 -14.66 17.31 36.39
CA GLY A 102 -14.67 15.85 36.25
C GLY A 102 -14.53 15.38 34.80
N GLU A 103 -13.31 15.11 34.34
CA GLU A 103 -13.01 14.73 32.95
C GLU A 103 -13.08 13.20 32.73
N GLU A 104 -13.87 12.73 31.75
CA GLU A 104 -13.64 11.43 31.10
C GLU A 104 -12.86 11.64 29.80
N GLU A 105 -11.54 11.43 29.83
CA GLU A 105 -10.63 11.63 28.69
C GLU A 105 -10.83 10.58 27.57
N LYS A 106 -11.88 10.72 26.77
CA LYS A 106 -12.01 10.00 25.49
C LYS A 106 -10.98 10.52 24.50
N LYS A 107 -9.78 9.92 24.50
CA LYS A 107 -8.64 10.22 23.62
C LYS A 107 -9.05 10.32 22.15
N ARG A 108 -9.34 11.54 21.70
CA ARG A 108 -9.53 11.89 20.29
C ARG A 108 -8.16 12.03 19.64
N ILE A 109 -7.97 11.37 18.50
CA ILE A 109 -6.83 11.65 17.61
C ILE A 109 -6.91 13.13 17.21
N PRO A 110 -5.84 13.94 17.37
CA PRO A 110 -5.91 15.38 17.08
C PRO A 110 -6.24 15.70 15.63
N GLN A 111 -7.49 16.07 15.37
CA GLN A 111 -7.91 16.65 14.09
C GLN A 111 -7.56 18.15 14.05
N ASN A 112 -6.27 18.45 13.91
CA ASN A 112 -5.78 19.75 13.45
C ASN A 112 -4.33 19.63 12.99
N LEU A 113 -4.13 19.24 11.73
CA LEU A 113 -2.85 19.42 11.04
C LEU A 113 -2.94 20.71 10.23
N GLY A 114 -2.24 21.76 10.68
CA GLY A 114 -2.30 23.07 10.05
C GLY A 114 -1.61 23.09 8.68
N SER A 115 -2.41 23.08 7.61
CA SER A 115 -2.04 23.48 6.24
C SER A 115 -0.63 23.08 5.74
N PHE A 116 -0.23 21.83 5.92
CA PHE A 116 0.76 21.26 4.99
C PHE A 116 0.05 21.07 3.65
N LYS A 117 0.29 21.97 2.69
CA LYS A 117 -0.13 21.74 1.31
C LYS A 117 0.67 20.54 0.79
N GLU A 118 -0.03 19.47 0.44
CA GLU A 118 0.59 18.32 -0.18
C GLU A 118 1.24 18.74 -1.52
N GLU A 119 2.36 18.11 -1.87
CA GLU A 119 3.47 18.79 -2.57
C GLU A 119 3.22 19.04 -4.09
N SER A 120 2.36 20.02 -4.40
CA SER A 120 1.92 20.42 -5.76
C SER A 120 3.03 20.37 -6.81
N SER A 121 2.77 19.73 -7.95
CA SER A 121 3.68 19.68 -9.10
C SER A 121 3.71 20.97 -9.93
N LYS A 122 2.98 22.01 -9.52
CA LYS A 122 2.88 23.29 -10.24
C LYS A 122 3.96 24.27 -9.81
N LEU A 123 4.75 24.77 -10.76
CA LEU A 123 5.76 25.81 -10.53
C LEU A 123 5.19 27.13 -9.98
N SER A 124 3.90 27.40 -10.23
CA SER A 124 3.18 28.55 -9.66
C SER A 124 3.11 28.54 -8.13
N ASP A 125 3.07 27.36 -7.53
CA ASP A 125 2.69 27.17 -6.13
C ASP A 125 3.90 27.25 -5.17
N LEU A 126 5.11 27.30 -5.72
CA LEU A 126 6.38 27.48 -5.01
C LEU A 126 6.49 28.88 -4.38
N SER A 127 7.07 28.97 -3.19
CA SER A 127 7.53 30.23 -2.61
C SER A 127 8.73 30.82 -3.37
N ASP A 128 8.99 32.11 -3.18
CA ASP A 128 10.14 32.78 -3.83
C ASP A 128 11.49 32.26 -3.31
N SER A 129 11.52 31.66 -2.12
CA SER A 129 12.65 30.84 -1.63
C SER A 129 12.88 29.62 -2.51
N GLU A 130 11.85 28.79 -2.69
CA GLU A 130 11.95 27.53 -3.44
C GLU A 130 12.24 27.75 -4.92
N LYS A 131 11.70 28.82 -5.52
CA LYS A 131 12.03 29.26 -6.89
C LYS A 131 13.53 29.59 -7.02
N ARG A 132 14.09 30.39 -6.10
CA ARG A 132 15.53 30.71 -6.10
C ARG A 132 16.41 29.46 -5.92
N SER A 133 16.01 28.52 -5.07
CA SER A 133 16.71 27.24 -4.91
C SER A 133 16.63 26.36 -6.17
N LEU A 134 15.54 26.42 -6.93
CA LEU A 134 15.41 25.77 -8.23
C LEU A 134 16.31 26.43 -9.28
N ASP A 135 16.32 27.76 -9.37
CA ASP A 135 17.20 28.49 -10.30
C ASP A 135 18.70 28.28 -9.98
N GLU A 136 19.08 28.27 -8.69
CA GLU A 136 20.44 27.96 -8.26
C GLU A 136 20.83 26.52 -8.61
N LEU A 137 19.93 25.54 -8.39
CA LEU A 137 20.19 24.15 -8.79
C LEU A 137 20.31 24.01 -10.32
N LYS A 138 19.47 24.72 -11.09
CA LYS A 138 19.54 24.73 -12.56
C LYS A 138 20.86 25.32 -13.07
N HIS A 139 21.43 26.32 -12.36
CA HIS A 139 22.78 26.81 -12.65
C HIS A 139 23.83 25.72 -12.38
N LEU A 140 23.85 25.14 -11.17
CA LEU A 140 24.86 24.14 -10.81
C LEU A 140 24.76 22.84 -11.63
N VAL A 141 23.57 22.48 -12.11
CA VAL A 141 23.38 21.37 -13.05
C VAL A 141 23.95 21.73 -14.42
N ARG A 142 23.76 22.97 -14.92
CA ARG A 142 24.40 23.42 -16.16
C ARG A 142 25.92 23.37 -16.05
N ASP A 143 26.48 23.95 -14.99
CA ASP A 143 27.92 23.93 -14.71
C ASP A 143 28.45 22.48 -14.68
N ALA A 144 27.68 21.55 -14.09
CA ALA A 144 28.03 20.15 -14.02
C ALA A 144 27.96 19.44 -15.39
N LEU A 145 27.02 19.78 -16.28
CA LEU A 145 26.94 19.23 -17.64
C LEU A 145 28.06 19.78 -18.55
N GLU A 146 28.35 21.08 -18.46
CA GLU A 146 29.45 21.74 -19.20
C GLU A 146 30.83 21.23 -18.79
N ASN A 147 30.99 20.75 -17.55
CA ASN A 147 32.23 20.18 -17.03
C ASN A 147 32.22 18.63 -16.96
N HIS A 148 31.28 17.96 -17.66
CA HIS A 148 31.14 16.48 -17.72
C HIS A 148 31.09 15.77 -16.34
N GLN A 149 30.56 16.44 -15.32
CA GLN A 149 30.60 16.01 -13.91
C GLN A 149 29.52 14.98 -13.54
N PHE A 150 28.70 14.53 -14.49
CA PHE A 150 27.89 13.32 -14.34
C PHE A 150 28.57 12.07 -14.91
N GLY A 151 29.77 12.23 -15.49
CA GLY A 151 30.74 11.13 -15.69
C GLY A 151 30.44 10.20 -16.86
N SER A 152 29.72 10.65 -17.88
CA SER A 152 29.93 10.08 -19.22
C SER A 152 31.38 10.32 -19.66
N ILE A 153 31.95 9.36 -20.38
CA ILE A 153 33.21 9.56 -21.07
C ILE A 153 32.85 10.18 -22.43
N PRO A 154 33.18 11.46 -22.70
CA PRO A 154 32.90 12.04 -24.01
C PRO A 154 33.68 11.29 -25.08
N LYS A 155 33.06 11.05 -26.23
CA LYS A 155 33.79 10.54 -27.40
C LYS A 155 34.78 11.60 -27.87
N PRO A 156 35.86 11.25 -28.58
CA PRO A 156 36.81 12.21 -29.13
C PRO A 156 36.17 13.30 -30.01
N GLU A 157 35.04 12.98 -30.65
CA GLU A 157 34.25 13.88 -31.50
C GLU A 157 33.33 14.83 -30.70
N ASP A 158 32.90 14.40 -29.51
CA ASP A 158 31.91 15.09 -28.65
C ASP A 158 32.59 15.91 -27.52
N ALA A 159 33.92 15.95 -27.47
CA ALA A 159 34.71 16.47 -26.33
C ALA A 159 34.63 17.99 -26.08
N ASN A 160 33.90 18.74 -26.92
CA ASN A 160 33.60 20.17 -26.73
C ASN A 160 32.08 20.46 -26.66
N THR A 161 31.24 19.42 -26.59
CA THR A 161 29.78 19.57 -26.43
C THR A 161 29.36 19.21 -25.00
N PRO A 162 28.47 20.00 -24.35
CA PRO A 162 28.00 19.70 -23.00
C PRO A 162 27.42 18.29 -22.86
N GLU A 163 27.64 17.67 -21.70
CA GLU A 163 27.14 16.33 -21.39
C GLU A 163 25.60 16.27 -21.52
N GLU A 164 25.08 15.29 -22.26
CA GLU A 164 23.63 15.06 -22.39
C GLU A 164 23.16 13.95 -21.44
N VAL A 165 22.52 14.34 -20.33
CA VAL A 165 21.95 13.40 -19.35
C VAL A 165 20.43 13.35 -19.48
N THR A 166 19.90 12.12 -19.54
CA THR A 166 18.48 11.83 -19.37
C THR A 166 18.25 11.03 -18.09
N ILE A 167 17.21 11.37 -17.32
CA ILE A 167 16.78 10.63 -16.14
C ILE A 167 15.27 10.38 -16.23
N TRP A 168 14.83 9.13 -16.05
CA TRP A 168 13.42 8.72 -16.19
C TRP A 168 12.72 9.07 -17.52
N GLY A 169 13.48 9.33 -18.60
CA GLY A 169 12.95 9.79 -19.89
C GLY A 169 12.80 11.31 -20.02
N VAL A 170 13.28 12.07 -19.03
CA VAL A 170 13.39 13.53 -19.05
C VAL A 170 14.85 13.94 -19.27
N PRO A 171 15.19 14.68 -20.35
CA PRO A 171 16.51 15.25 -20.55
C PRO A 171 16.72 16.46 -19.63
N LEU A 172 17.84 16.51 -18.92
CA LEU A 172 18.11 17.61 -17.99
C LEU A 172 18.29 18.95 -18.72
N LEU A 173 17.64 19.98 -18.20
CA LEU A 173 17.66 21.38 -18.65
C LEU A 173 17.23 21.64 -20.11
N LYS A 174 16.76 20.64 -20.87
CA LYS A 174 16.28 20.82 -22.26
C LYS A 174 14.82 21.26 -22.36
N ASP A 175 13.98 20.92 -21.40
CA ASP A 175 12.57 21.33 -21.34
C ASP A 175 12.05 21.38 -19.89
N ASP A 176 10.87 21.98 -19.70
CA ASP A 176 10.27 22.29 -18.40
C ASP A 176 10.01 21.07 -17.50
N ARG A 177 9.96 19.84 -18.07
CA ARG A 177 9.85 18.61 -17.27
C ARG A 177 11.08 18.40 -16.38
N SER A 178 12.23 18.95 -16.79
CA SER A 178 13.45 18.96 -15.97
C SER A 178 13.24 19.70 -14.64
N ASP A 179 12.37 20.70 -14.56
CA ASP A 179 12.13 21.43 -13.31
C ASP A 179 11.35 20.57 -12.31
N VAL A 180 10.37 19.79 -12.79
CA VAL A 180 9.63 18.82 -11.96
C VAL A 180 10.55 17.71 -11.45
N VAL A 181 11.53 17.28 -12.27
CA VAL A 181 12.59 16.35 -11.84
C VAL A 181 13.49 16.98 -10.78
N LEU A 182 14.04 18.17 -11.01
CA LEU A 182 14.96 18.85 -10.08
C LEU A 182 14.28 19.19 -8.74
N LEU A 183 12.98 19.53 -8.77
CA LEU A 183 12.18 19.72 -7.57
C LEU A 183 12.10 18.47 -6.69
N LYS A 184 12.10 17.25 -7.23
CA LYS A 184 12.12 16.02 -6.42
C LYS A 184 13.41 15.93 -5.57
N PHE A 185 14.56 16.26 -6.16
CA PHE A 185 15.85 16.28 -5.44
C PHE A 185 15.92 17.41 -4.39
N LEU A 186 15.45 18.61 -4.75
CA LEU A 186 15.33 19.73 -3.79
C LEU A 186 14.44 19.37 -2.61
N ARG A 187 13.25 18.84 -2.90
CA ARG A 187 12.28 18.38 -1.89
C ARG A 187 12.88 17.33 -0.98
N ALA A 188 13.56 16.31 -1.52
CA ALA A 188 14.20 15.25 -0.75
C ALA A 188 15.42 15.70 0.08
N ARG A 189 15.86 16.95 -0.04
CA ARG A 189 16.95 17.56 0.75
C ARG A 189 16.55 18.91 1.36
N ASP A 190 15.25 19.14 1.55
CA ASP A 190 14.66 20.35 2.14
C ASP A 190 15.22 21.67 1.55
N PHE A 191 15.31 21.69 0.22
CA PHE A 191 15.84 22.77 -0.64
C PHE A 191 17.30 23.16 -0.40
N LYS A 192 18.09 22.30 0.27
CA LYS A 192 19.55 22.42 0.34
C LYS A 192 20.16 22.11 -1.04
N VAL A 193 20.39 23.16 -1.82
CA VAL A 193 20.77 23.09 -3.25
C VAL A 193 22.00 22.20 -3.50
N LYS A 194 23.06 22.34 -2.70
CA LYS A 194 24.30 21.57 -2.85
C LYS A 194 24.10 20.07 -2.57
N ASP A 195 23.34 19.74 -1.52
CA ASP A 195 23.01 18.36 -1.15
C ASP A 195 22.10 17.71 -2.21
N SER A 196 21.23 18.52 -2.83
CA SER A 196 20.36 18.11 -3.94
C SER A 196 21.17 17.78 -5.20
N LEU A 197 22.16 18.60 -5.55
CA LEU A 197 23.10 18.33 -6.64
C LEU A 197 23.94 17.07 -6.37
N ALA A 198 24.41 16.89 -5.13
CA ALA A 198 25.17 15.70 -4.74
C ALA A 198 24.32 14.43 -4.84
N MET A 199 23.05 14.48 -4.39
CA MET A 199 22.10 13.38 -4.57
C MET A 199 21.87 13.08 -6.06
N LEU A 200 21.58 14.09 -6.88
CA LEU A 200 21.35 13.93 -8.32
C LEU A 200 22.57 13.28 -9.03
N LYS A 201 23.79 13.73 -8.72
CA LYS A 201 25.03 13.13 -9.25
C LYS A 201 25.19 11.67 -8.83
N ASN A 202 24.94 11.35 -7.56
CA ASN A 202 25.00 9.98 -7.06
C ASN A 202 23.95 9.08 -7.72
N THR A 203 22.71 9.56 -7.89
CA THR A 203 21.65 8.83 -8.59
C THR A 203 22.03 8.57 -10.06
N ILE A 204 22.52 9.56 -10.81
CA ILE A 204 22.91 9.38 -12.21
C ILE A 204 24.09 8.39 -12.35
N LYS A 205 25.07 8.47 -11.45
CA LYS A 205 26.15 7.48 -11.35
C LYS A 205 25.59 6.07 -11.10
N TRP A 206 24.76 5.90 -10.07
CA TRP A 206 24.15 4.62 -9.72
C TRP A 206 23.33 4.03 -10.88
N ARG A 207 22.56 4.85 -11.60
CA ARG A 207 21.77 4.39 -12.77
C ARG A 207 22.66 3.77 -13.86
N ARG A 208 23.84 4.34 -14.09
CA ARG A 208 24.85 3.82 -15.02
C ARG A 208 25.48 2.52 -14.51
N GLU A 209 25.87 2.47 -13.24
CA GLU A 209 26.48 1.29 -12.60
C GLU A 209 25.51 0.10 -12.49
N PHE A 210 24.23 0.35 -12.23
CA PHE A 210 23.15 -0.65 -12.17
C PHE A 210 22.63 -1.04 -13.57
N LYS A 211 23.10 -0.36 -14.63
CA LYS A 211 22.72 -0.55 -16.05
C LYS A 211 21.21 -0.40 -16.28
N ILE A 212 20.61 0.67 -15.76
CA ILE A 212 19.15 0.87 -15.76
C ILE A 212 18.52 0.85 -17.16
N ASP A 213 19.21 1.39 -18.17
CA ASP A 213 18.66 1.45 -19.53
C ASP A 213 18.83 0.12 -20.30
N GLU A 214 19.81 -0.71 -19.94
CA GLU A 214 19.88 -2.12 -20.39
C GLU A 214 18.78 -2.97 -19.71
N LEU A 215 18.63 -2.79 -18.38
CA LEU A 215 17.64 -3.46 -17.55
C LEU A 215 16.20 -3.26 -18.05
N LEU A 216 15.90 -2.17 -18.76
CA LEU A 216 14.57 -1.92 -19.28
C LEU A 216 14.19 -2.78 -20.49
N GLU A 217 15.18 -3.22 -21.26
CA GLU A 217 15.02 -4.10 -22.42
C GLU A 217 15.18 -5.60 -22.04
N GLU A 218 15.60 -5.91 -20.81
CA GLU A 218 15.67 -7.28 -20.29
C GLU A 218 14.26 -7.92 -20.13
N ASP A 219 14.10 -9.12 -20.68
CA ASP A 219 12.91 -9.96 -20.44
C ASP A 219 13.06 -10.73 -19.12
N LEU A 220 12.78 -10.03 -18.01
CA LEU A 220 12.79 -10.61 -16.66
C LEU A 220 11.45 -11.31 -16.38
N VAL A 221 11.32 -12.54 -16.90
CA VAL A 221 10.19 -13.43 -16.65
C VAL A 221 10.11 -13.77 -15.15
N ASP A 222 9.14 -13.20 -14.44
CA ASP A 222 8.97 -13.40 -13.00
C ASP A 222 7.49 -13.50 -12.58
N ASP A 223 7.21 -14.25 -11.51
CA ASP A 223 5.85 -14.50 -11.02
C ASP A 223 5.33 -13.35 -10.12
N LEU A 224 5.92 -12.16 -10.25
CA LEU A 224 5.73 -11.04 -9.34
C LEU A 224 4.47 -10.21 -9.60
N ASP A 225 3.71 -10.45 -10.66
CA ASP A 225 2.44 -9.73 -10.92
C ASP A 225 1.46 -9.81 -9.75
N LYS A 226 1.52 -10.89 -8.95
CA LYS A 226 0.72 -11.05 -7.72
C LYS A 226 1.31 -10.32 -6.52
N VAL A 227 2.63 -10.08 -6.52
CA VAL A 227 3.38 -9.38 -5.47
C VAL A 227 3.36 -7.86 -5.68
N VAL A 228 3.37 -7.40 -6.93
CA VAL A 228 3.35 -5.98 -7.30
C VAL A 228 2.68 -5.78 -8.65
N PHE A 229 1.73 -4.84 -8.70
CA PHE A 229 1.03 -4.45 -9.92
C PHE A 229 0.54 -3.00 -9.85
N MET A 230 0.32 -2.39 -11.01
CA MET A 230 -0.33 -1.08 -11.14
C MET A 230 -1.81 -1.31 -11.48
N HIS A 231 -2.75 -0.70 -10.76
CA HIS A 231 -4.18 -0.84 -11.05
C HIS A 231 -4.98 0.39 -10.65
N GLY A 232 -5.64 1.03 -11.63
CA GLY A 232 -6.49 2.19 -11.39
C GLY A 232 -5.74 3.45 -10.93
N HIS A 233 -6.52 4.51 -10.69
CA HIS A 233 -6.04 5.84 -10.30
C HIS A 233 -6.79 6.36 -9.08
N ASP A 234 -6.12 7.15 -8.25
CA ASP A 234 -6.78 7.88 -7.17
C ASP A 234 -7.56 9.12 -7.68
N ARG A 235 -8.29 9.78 -6.79
CA ARG A 235 -9.14 10.95 -7.13
C ARG A 235 -8.37 12.20 -7.52
N GLU A 236 -7.05 12.19 -7.40
CA GLU A 236 -6.14 13.25 -7.85
C GLU A 236 -5.37 12.83 -9.12
N GLY A 237 -5.64 11.62 -9.64
CA GLY A 237 -5.07 11.07 -10.87
C GLY A 237 -3.83 10.21 -10.66
N HIS A 238 -3.35 10.01 -9.42
CA HIS A 238 -2.15 9.21 -9.16
C HIS A 238 -2.40 7.73 -9.52
N PRO A 239 -1.59 7.11 -10.39
CA PRO A 239 -1.69 5.68 -10.65
C PRO A 239 -1.32 4.91 -9.39
N VAL A 240 -2.11 3.86 -9.10
CA VAL A 240 -2.02 3.15 -7.81
C VAL A 240 -1.18 1.88 -7.94
N CYS A 241 -0.14 1.79 -7.12
CA CYS A 241 0.79 0.66 -7.05
C CYS A 241 0.45 -0.23 -5.85
N TYR A 242 0.04 -1.47 -6.09
CA TYR A 242 -0.23 -2.46 -5.05
C TYR A 242 1.04 -3.26 -4.72
N ASN A 243 1.25 -3.57 -3.43
CA ASN A 243 2.33 -4.40 -2.92
C ASN A 243 1.75 -5.47 -1.99
N VAL A 244 1.73 -6.72 -2.42
CA VAL A 244 1.04 -7.83 -1.72
C VAL A 244 2.05 -8.66 -0.94
N TYR A 245 2.32 -8.24 0.29
CA TYR A 245 3.33 -8.88 1.13
C TYR A 245 2.95 -10.30 1.60
N GLY A 246 1.67 -10.66 1.51
CA GLY A 246 1.15 -12.00 1.85
C GLY A 246 1.65 -13.12 0.94
N GLU A 247 1.94 -12.84 -0.34
CA GLU A 247 2.36 -13.85 -1.33
C GLU A 247 3.64 -14.57 -0.91
N PHE A 248 4.54 -13.88 -0.21
CA PHE A 248 5.77 -14.47 0.34
C PHE A 248 5.55 -15.44 1.52
N GLN A 249 4.30 -15.81 1.83
CA GLN A 249 3.99 -17.01 2.60
C GLN A 249 4.08 -18.29 1.76
N ASN A 250 3.88 -18.21 0.43
CA ASN A 250 4.17 -19.31 -0.47
C ASN A 250 5.67 -19.68 -0.35
N LYS A 251 5.95 -20.92 0.06
CA LYS A 251 7.31 -21.43 0.28
C LYS A 251 8.10 -21.53 -1.02
N GLU A 252 7.44 -21.85 -2.12
CA GLU A 252 8.07 -21.99 -3.44
C GLU A 252 8.52 -20.63 -3.95
N LEU A 253 7.60 -19.65 -4.02
CA LEU A 253 7.93 -18.26 -4.34
C LEU A 253 9.02 -17.72 -3.40
N TYR A 254 8.87 -17.89 -2.08
CA TYR A 254 9.88 -17.43 -1.12
C TYR A 254 11.28 -18.02 -1.40
N ASN A 255 11.38 -19.30 -1.78
CA ASN A 255 12.64 -19.96 -2.11
C ASN A 255 13.14 -19.62 -3.53
N LYS A 256 12.24 -19.26 -4.46
CA LYS A 256 12.57 -18.69 -5.78
C LYS A 256 13.10 -17.26 -5.66
N THR A 257 12.71 -16.51 -4.64
CA THR A 257 13.05 -15.08 -4.47
C THR A 257 14.19 -14.80 -3.46
N PHE A 258 14.33 -15.57 -2.37
CA PHE A 258 15.20 -15.18 -1.23
C PHE A 258 16.22 -16.21 -0.73
N SER A 259 16.30 -17.43 -1.28
CA SER A 259 17.15 -18.49 -0.71
C SER A 259 18.66 -18.25 -0.80
N ASP A 260 19.09 -17.40 -1.73
CA ASP A 260 20.48 -17.12 -2.06
C ASP A 260 20.63 -15.69 -2.58
N GLU A 261 21.87 -15.23 -2.75
CA GLU A 261 22.16 -13.83 -3.08
C GLU A 261 21.75 -13.44 -4.51
N GLU A 262 21.91 -14.34 -5.48
CA GLU A 262 21.58 -14.05 -6.88
C GLU A 262 20.07 -13.94 -7.10
N LYS A 263 19.24 -14.75 -6.42
CA LYS A 263 17.79 -14.55 -6.43
C LYS A 263 17.37 -13.23 -5.80
N ARG A 264 18.03 -12.80 -4.72
CA ARG A 264 17.77 -11.49 -4.09
C ARG A 264 18.15 -10.34 -5.02
N LYS A 265 19.28 -10.43 -5.73
CA LYS A 265 19.69 -9.47 -6.76
C LYS A 265 18.71 -9.45 -7.93
N HIS A 266 18.28 -10.63 -8.41
CA HIS A 266 17.29 -10.76 -9.48
C HIS A 266 15.96 -10.11 -9.08
N PHE A 267 15.40 -10.46 -7.92
CA PHE A 267 14.20 -9.82 -7.36
C PHE A 267 14.32 -8.29 -7.28
N LEU A 268 15.46 -7.79 -6.80
CA LEU A 268 15.72 -6.35 -6.73
C LEU A 268 15.79 -5.72 -8.13
N ARG A 269 16.40 -6.39 -9.12
CA ARG A 269 16.42 -5.95 -10.53
C ARG A 269 15.01 -5.93 -11.14
N THR A 270 14.23 -7.01 -11.02
CA THR A 270 12.83 -7.04 -11.49
C THR A 270 11.99 -5.94 -10.83
N ARG A 271 12.15 -5.74 -9.52
CA ARG A 271 11.45 -4.70 -8.76
C ARG A 271 11.81 -3.28 -9.19
N ILE A 272 13.07 -3.05 -9.54
CA ILE A 272 13.55 -1.76 -10.07
C ILE A 272 13.12 -1.57 -11.53
N GLN A 273 13.15 -2.61 -12.36
CA GLN A 273 12.63 -2.57 -13.73
C GLN A 273 11.13 -2.21 -13.74
N PHE A 274 10.33 -2.86 -12.89
CA PHE A 274 8.91 -2.53 -12.71
C PHE A 274 8.70 -1.06 -12.35
N LEU A 275 9.50 -0.53 -11.41
CA LEU A 275 9.41 0.86 -10.98
C LEU A 275 9.83 1.84 -12.10
N GLU A 276 10.93 1.56 -12.81
CA GLU A 276 11.42 2.37 -13.93
C GLU A 276 10.47 2.36 -15.15
N ARG A 277 9.82 1.22 -15.43
CA ARG A 277 8.74 1.09 -16.44
C ARG A 277 7.46 1.82 -16.01
N SER A 278 7.18 1.90 -14.70
CA SER A 278 6.02 2.62 -14.16
C SER A 278 6.26 4.14 -14.14
N ILE A 279 7.44 4.58 -13.72
CA ILE A 279 7.80 6.01 -13.63
C ILE A 279 7.83 6.67 -15.02
N ARG A 280 8.27 5.96 -16.08
CA ARG A 280 8.23 6.48 -17.46
C ARG A 280 6.81 6.71 -18.02
N LYS A 281 5.76 6.26 -17.31
CA LYS A 281 4.35 6.53 -17.66
C LYS A 281 3.76 7.73 -16.89
N LEU A 282 4.52 8.33 -15.97
CA LEU A 282 4.09 9.49 -15.19
C LEU A 282 4.22 10.78 -16.01
N ASP A 283 3.36 11.76 -15.70
CA ASP A 283 3.41 13.07 -16.33
C ASP A 283 4.33 14.02 -15.54
N PHE A 284 5.48 14.31 -16.13
CA PHE A 284 6.47 15.25 -15.60
C PHE A 284 6.27 16.71 -16.06
N ASN A 285 5.21 17.04 -16.79
CA ASN A 285 4.90 18.44 -17.12
C ASN A 285 4.53 19.23 -15.85
N SER A 286 4.66 20.57 -15.89
CA SER A 286 4.31 21.43 -14.76
C SER A 286 2.82 21.31 -14.42
N GLY A 287 2.50 20.85 -13.20
CA GLY A 287 1.14 20.50 -12.79
C GLY A 287 0.66 19.10 -13.19
N GLY A 288 1.51 18.31 -13.83
CA GLY A 288 1.27 16.90 -14.17
C GLY A 288 1.39 15.95 -12.98
N VAL A 289 0.91 14.72 -13.16
CA VAL A 289 0.93 13.65 -12.16
C VAL A 289 2.28 12.91 -12.21
N SER A 290 3.26 13.42 -11.45
CA SER A 290 4.62 12.86 -11.38
C SER A 290 4.85 11.91 -10.19
N THR A 291 3.78 11.39 -9.59
CA THR A 291 3.79 10.65 -8.31
C THR A 291 2.85 9.44 -8.32
N ILE A 292 3.14 8.45 -7.49
CA ILE A 292 2.43 7.17 -7.36
C ILE A 292 1.78 7.09 -5.97
N PHE A 293 0.53 6.60 -5.89
CA PHE A 293 -0.07 6.21 -4.61
C PHE A 293 0.25 4.72 -4.35
N GLN A 294 0.93 4.41 -3.26
CA GLN A 294 1.28 3.03 -2.92
C GLN A 294 0.29 2.43 -1.93
N ILE A 295 -0.20 1.22 -2.21
CA ILE A 295 -0.98 0.40 -1.29
C ILE A 295 -0.15 -0.81 -0.88
N ASN A 296 0.00 -0.99 0.42
CA ASN A 296 0.83 -2.04 1.01
C ASN A 296 -0.09 -3.02 1.77
N ASP A 297 -0.36 -4.19 1.19
CA ASP A 297 -1.22 -5.19 1.82
C ASP A 297 -0.43 -6.02 2.85
N MET A 298 -0.79 -5.83 4.12
CA MET A 298 -0.22 -6.54 5.26
C MET A 298 -0.96 -7.85 5.58
N LYS A 299 -2.00 -8.23 4.82
CA LYS A 299 -2.73 -9.49 4.98
C LYS A 299 -1.75 -10.65 4.87
N ASN A 300 -1.70 -11.49 5.91
CA ASN A 300 -0.77 -12.61 6.03
C ASN A 300 0.73 -12.26 5.86
N SER A 301 1.14 -10.99 5.97
CA SER A 301 2.54 -10.58 5.77
C SER A 301 3.50 -11.39 6.66
N PRO A 302 4.61 -11.94 6.13
CA PRO A 302 5.58 -12.67 6.93
C PRO A 302 6.07 -11.87 8.15
N GLY A 303 5.91 -12.47 9.33
CA GLY A 303 6.34 -11.89 10.60
C GLY A 303 7.86 -11.92 10.80
N LEU A 304 8.28 -11.50 12.00
CA LEU A 304 9.66 -11.10 12.33
C LEU A 304 10.76 -12.17 12.07
N GLY A 305 10.37 -13.44 11.91
CA GLY A 305 11.29 -14.57 11.75
C GLY A 305 11.96 -14.71 10.37
N LYS A 306 11.43 -14.09 9.30
CA LYS A 306 12.01 -14.22 7.95
C LYS A 306 13.18 -13.24 7.72
N LYS A 307 14.38 -13.59 8.22
CA LYS A 307 15.59 -12.74 8.18
C LYS A 307 16.05 -12.34 6.77
N GLU A 308 16.02 -13.24 5.79
CA GLU A 308 16.50 -12.93 4.42
C GLU A 308 15.62 -11.91 3.71
N LEU A 309 14.29 -12.07 3.80
CA LEU A 309 13.30 -11.10 3.33
C LEU A 309 13.47 -9.72 3.97
N ARG A 310 13.77 -9.71 5.28
CA ARG A 310 14.08 -8.50 6.04
C ARG A 310 15.32 -7.79 5.50
N SER A 311 16.45 -8.50 5.40
CA SER A 311 17.69 -7.99 4.80
C SER A 311 17.49 -7.47 3.37
N ALA A 312 16.81 -8.23 2.51
CA ALA A 312 16.52 -7.84 1.14
C ALA A 312 15.60 -6.60 1.07
N THR A 313 14.60 -6.50 1.95
CA THR A 313 13.72 -5.31 1.97
C THR A 313 14.45 -4.08 2.49
N LYS A 314 15.30 -4.23 3.51
CA LYS A 314 16.11 -3.12 4.03
C LYS A 314 16.98 -2.53 2.90
N GLN A 315 17.74 -3.37 2.20
CA GLN A 315 18.57 -2.96 1.06
C GLN A 315 17.74 -2.31 -0.06
N ALA A 316 16.57 -2.87 -0.39
CA ALA A 316 15.68 -2.29 -1.39
C ALA A 316 15.15 -0.91 -0.98
N VAL A 317 14.81 -0.71 0.30
CA VAL A 317 14.32 0.58 0.83
C VAL A 317 15.44 1.63 0.83
N GLU A 318 16.65 1.29 1.30
CA GLU A 318 17.81 2.18 1.28
C GLU A 318 18.11 2.64 -0.16
N LEU A 319 18.21 1.70 -1.11
CA LEU A 319 18.41 2.00 -2.53
C LEU A 319 17.30 2.89 -3.11
N LEU A 320 16.03 2.64 -2.76
CA LEU A 320 14.91 3.45 -3.22
C LEU A 320 14.95 4.88 -2.65
N GLN A 321 15.34 5.07 -1.39
CA GLN A 321 15.45 6.40 -0.78
C GLN A 321 16.59 7.24 -1.37
N ASP A 322 17.71 6.61 -1.72
CA ASP A 322 18.87 7.31 -2.31
C ASP A 322 18.70 7.63 -3.80
N ASN A 323 17.86 6.87 -4.52
CA ASN A 323 17.79 6.96 -5.98
C ASN A 323 16.41 7.32 -6.56
N TYR A 324 15.34 7.29 -5.76
CA TYR A 324 13.96 7.58 -6.21
C TYR A 324 13.28 8.61 -5.30
N PRO A 325 13.86 9.83 -5.16
CA PRO A 325 13.27 10.88 -4.34
C PRO A 325 11.87 11.26 -4.84
N GLU A 326 10.94 11.44 -3.89
CA GLU A 326 9.65 12.13 -4.13
C GLU A 326 8.81 11.58 -5.31
N PHE A 327 8.82 10.26 -5.48
CA PHE A 327 7.87 9.54 -6.35
C PHE A 327 6.63 9.02 -5.63
N VAL A 328 6.60 9.06 -4.30
CA VAL A 328 5.47 8.52 -3.52
C VAL A 328 4.63 9.68 -3.00
N PHE A 329 3.41 9.81 -3.54
CA PHE A 329 2.39 10.74 -3.02
C PHE A 329 1.99 10.33 -1.59
N LYS A 330 1.61 9.06 -1.43
CA LYS A 330 1.11 8.52 -0.16
C LYS A 330 1.36 7.00 -0.11
N GLN A 331 1.34 6.43 1.09
CA GLN A 331 1.42 4.99 1.35
C GLN A 331 0.27 4.57 2.26
N ALA A 332 -0.67 3.78 1.74
CA ALA A 332 -1.76 3.18 2.50
C ALA A 332 -1.46 1.73 2.83
N PHE A 333 -1.09 1.47 4.09
CA PHE A 333 -0.96 0.13 4.62
C PHE A 333 -2.35 -0.40 4.99
N ILE A 334 -2.78 -1.47 4.32
CA ILE A 334 -4.10 -2.09 4.50
C ILE A 334 -3.98 -3.47 5.12
N ASN A 335 -5.08 -3.98 5.67
CA ASN A 335 -5.15 -5.25 6.40
C ASN A 335 -4.13 -5.36 7.55
N VAL A 336 -3.74 -4.22 8.11
CA VAL A 336 -2.68 -4.07 9.11
C VAL A 336 -2.98 -4.89 10.37
N PRO A 337 -2.10 -5.85 10.75
CA PRO A 337 -2.21 -6.58 12.01
C PRO A 337 -2.23 -5.65 13.22
N TRP A 338 -3.00 -6.00 14.26
CA TRP A 338 -3.19 -5.14 15.43
C TRP A 338 -1.87 -4.76 16.14
N TRP A 339 -0.89 -5.67 16.18
CA TRP A 339 0.44 -5.43 16.75
C TRP A 339 1.26 -4.39 15.98
N TYR A 340 1.02 -4.23 14.67
CA TYR A 340 1.74 -3.26 13.84
C TYR A 340 1.28 -1.83 14.14
N LEU A 341 0.02 -1.64 14.57
CA LEU A 341 -0.44 -0.34 15.08
C LEU A 341 0.30 0.04 16.37
N VAL A 342 0.57 -0.93 17.25
CA VAL A 342 1.39 -0.72 18.46
C VAL A 342 2.81 -0.30 18.08
N PHE A 343 3.44 -1.02 17.15
CA PHE A 343 4.75 -0.66 16.59
C PHE A 343 4.75 0.79 16.07
N TYR A 344 3.80 1.16 15.20
CA TYR A 344 3.67 2.53 14.68
C TYR A 344 3.50 3.58 15.78
N THR A 345 2.75 3.30 16.86
CA THR A 345 2.62 4.26 17.98
C THR A 345 3.92 4.47 18.77
N VAL A 346 4.83 3.48 18.80
CA VAL A 346 6.14 3.62 19.46
C VAL A 346 7.11 4.44 18.60
N ILE A 347 7.12 4.23 17.28
CA ILE A 347 8.06 4.89 16.37
C ILE A 347 7.55 6.23 15.81
N GLY A 348 6.23 6.45 15.84
CA GLY A 348 5.57 7.65 15.34
C GLY A 348 6.11 8.98 15.89
N PRO A 349 6.46 9.14 17.18
CA PRO A 349 7.04 10.38 17.71
C PRO A 349 8.24 10.88 16.91
N PHE A 350 9.12 9.97 16.47
CA PHE A 350 10.39 10.28 15.79
C PHE A 350 10.22 10.68 14.32
N MET A 351 9.04 10.53 13.71
CA MET A 351 8.82 10.88 12.29
C MET A 351 8.65 12.39 12.10
N THR A 352 9.19 12.93 11.01
CA THR A 352 8.88 14.29 10.56
C THR A 352 7.38 14.44 10.26
N PRO A 353 6.79 15.65 10.32
CA PRO A 353 5.39 15.89 9.92
C PRO A 353 5.10 15.46 8.47
N ARG A 354 6.11 15.60 7.59
CA ARG A 354 6.08 15.22 6.18
C ARG A 354 6.01 13.70 5.97
N SER A 355 6.81 12.93 6.70
CA SER A 355 6.71 11.47 6.67
C SER A 355 5.36 11.01 7.25
N LYS A 356 4.84 11.68 8.27
CA LYS A 356 3.51 11.40 8.86
C LYS A 356 2.35 11.64 7.88
N SER A 357 2.35 12.74 7.10
CA SER A 357 1.25 13.04 6.16
C SER A 357 1.18 12.08 4.97
N LYS A 358 2.32 11.48 4.59
CA LYS A 358 2.42 10.45 3.54
C LYS A 358 2.00 9.05 4.00
N LEU A 359 1.79 8.79 5.30
CA LEU A 359 1.50 7.45 5.84
C LEU A 359 0.04 7.28 6.31
N VAL A 360 -0.62 6.22 5.86
CA VAL A 360 -2.00 5.86 6.22
C VAL A 360 -2.08 4.38 6.64
N PHE A 361 -2.82 4.07 7.70
CA PHE A 361 -2.95 2.69 8.22
C PHE A 361 -4.42 2.27 8.37
N ALA A 362 -4.74 1.04 7.96
CA ALA A 362 -6.05 0.45 8.12
C ALA A 362 -5.96 -1.05 8.49
N GLY A 363 -6.54 -1.43 9.64
CA GLY A 363 -6.77 -2.84 9.95
C GLY A 363 -7.81 -3.48 9.03
N PRO A 364 -7.91 -4.83 8.96
CA PRO A 364 -8.69 -5.53 7.93
C PRO A 364 -10.15 -5.10 7.77
N SER A 365 -10.84 -4.78 8.86
CA SER A 365 -12.25 -4.31 8.84
C SER A 365 -12.42 -2.85 8.38
N LYS A 366 -11.32 -2.16 8.07
CA LYS A 366 -11.27 -0.74 7.66
C LYS A 366 -10.53 -0.49 6.34
N SER A 367 -9.89 -1.49 5.75
CA SER A 367 -9.13 -1.37 4.49
C SER A 367 -9.94 -0.64 3.41
N ALA A 368 -11.08 -1.18 2.99
CA ALA A 368 -11.93 -0.57 1.95
C ALA A 368 -12.43 0.84 2.34
N GLU A 369 -12.94 1.03 3.57
CA GLU A 369 -13.42 2.34 4.06
C GLU A 369 -12.30 3.41 4.13
N THR A 370 -11.03 3.00 4.18
CA THR A 370 -9.89 3.92 4.09
C THR A 370 -9.42 4.13 2.66
N LEU A 371 -9.42 3.11 1.79
CA LEU A 371 -9.12 3.28 0.36
C LEU A 371 -10.12 4.24 -0.30
N PHE A 372 -11.41 4.09 0.00
CA PHE A 372 -12.51 4.93 -0.49
C PHE A 372 -12.48 6.40 -0.04
N LYS A 373 -11.45 6.82 0.71
CA LYS A 373 -11.18 8.26 0.94
C LYS A 373 -10.40 8.87 -0.21
N TYR A 374 -9.50 8.09 -0.82
CA TYR A 374 -8.51 8.53 -1.80
C TYR A 374 -8.84 8.04 -3.22
N ILE A 375 -9.33 6.80 -3.36
CA ILE A 375 -9.64 6.16 -4.65
C ILE A 375 -11.15 5.89 -4.72
N SER A 376 -11.79 6.13 -5.86
CA SER A 376 -13.22 5.81 -6.04
C SER A 376 -13.44 4.29 -6.18
N PRO A 377 -14.59 3.72 -5.75
CA PRO A 377 -14.73 2.27 -5.63
C PRO A 377 -14.57 1.50 -6.95
N GLU A 378 -14.95 2.09 -8.07
CA GLU A 378 -14.77 1.57 -9.44
C GLU A 378 -13.31 1.42 -9.85
N GLN A 379 -12.39 2.21 -9.28
CA GLN A 379 -10.94 2.13 -9.53
C GLN A 379 -10.22 1.15 -8.59
N VAL A 380 -10.84 0.71 -7.49
CA VAL A 380 -10.25 -0.24 -6.53
C VAL A 380 -10.53 -1.69 -6.97
N PRO A 381 -9.54 -2.61 -6.95
CA PRO A 381 -9.77 -4.03 -7.21
C PRO A 381 -10.81 -4.67 -6.28
N VAL A 382 -11.57 -5.62 -6.82
CA VAL A 382 -12.60 -6.37 -6.09
C VAL A 382 -12.05 -7.06 -4.84
N GLN A 383 -10.80 -7.54 -4.86
CA GLN A 383 -10.13 -8.13 -3.68
C GLN A 383 -9.91 -7.16 -2.51
N TYR A 384 -9.86 -5.84 -2.77
CA TYR A 384 -9.66 -4.80 -1.77
C TYR A 384 -10.92 -4.02 -1.38
N GLY A 385 -12.06 -4.40 -1.95
CA GLY A 385 -13.37 -3.88 -1.61
C GLY A 385 -14.05 -3.04 -2.68
N GLY A 386 -13.38 -2.72 -3.80
CA GLY A 386 -13.98 -1.94 -4.90
C GLY A 386 -14.85 -2.77 -5.85
N LEU A 387 -15.05 -2.25 -7.06
CA LEU A 387 -15.77 -2.92 -8.15
C LEU A 387 -14.88 -3.31 -9.34
N SER A 388 -13.61 -2.91 -9.39
CA SER A 388 -12.77 -3.26 -10.55
C SER A 388 -12.43 -4.75 -10.55
N VAL A 389 -12.82 -5.42 -11.62
CA VAL A 389 -12.24 -6.69 -12.07
C VAL A 389 -10.83 -6.46 -12.65
N ASP A 390 -10.09 -7.54 -12.89
CA ASP A 390 -8.81 -7.49 -13.61
C ASP A 390 -9.06 -7.24 -15.11
N PRO A 391 -8.13 -6.59 -15.86
CA PRO A 391 -8.35 -6.24 -17.27
C PRO A 391 -8.60 -7.42 -18.23
N CYS A 392 -8.27 -8.65 -17.81
CA CYS A 392 -8.53 -9.87 -18.56
C CYS A 392 -9.97 -10.39 -18.40
N ASP A 393 -10.64 -10.04 -17.29
CA ASP A 393 -12.04 -10.36 -17.02
C ASP A 393 -12.92 -9.27 -17.65
N CYS A 394 -12.98 -9.25 -18.98
CA CYS A 394 -13.67 -8.22 -19.76
C CYS A 394 -15.16 -8.07 -19.37
N ASN A 395 -15.47 -7.08 -18.54
CA ASN A 395 -16.83 -6.70 -18.18
C ASN A 395 -17.46 -5.88 -19.34
N PRO A 396 -18.49 -6.39 -20.04
CA PRO A 396 -19.08 -5.70 -21.18
C PRO A 396 -20.07 -4.60 -20.78
N ASP A 397 -20.43 -4.53 -19.49
CA ASP A 397 -21.45 -3.63 -18.97
C ASP A 397 -20.86 -2.41 -18.23
N PHE A 398 -19.62 -2.53 -17.74
CA PHE A 398 -18.93 -1.48 -16.98
C PHE A 398 -17.40 -1.46 -17.18
N SER A 399 -16.86 -0.26 -17.31
CA SER A 399 -15.44 0.08 -17.40
C SER A 399 -14.87 0.59 -16.06
N LEU A 400 -13.69 1.21 -16.09
CA LEU A 400 -13.13 1.99 -14.99
C LEU A 400 -13.71 3.42 -14.88
N ASP A 401 -14.35 3.90 -15.95
CA ASP A 401 -14.89 5.27 -16.06
C ASP A 401 -16.36 5.36 -15.59
N ASP A 402 -17.01 4.21 -15.38
CA ASP A 402 -18.40 4.10 -14.90
C ASP A 402 -18.48 4.26 -13.36
N PRO A 403 -18.95 5.41 -12.84
CA PRO A 403 -18.72 5.83 -11.46
C PRO A 403 -19.58 5.07 -10.45
N ALA A 404 -18.99 4.71 -9.31
CA ALA A 404 -19.71 4.01 -8.23
C ALA A 404 -20.16 4.94 -7.11
N SER A 405 -21.37 4.70 -6.63
CA SER A 405 -21.99 5.40 -5.51
C SER A 405 -21.81 4.64 -4.18
N GLU A 406 -21.42 5.37 -3.14
CA GLU A 406 -21.20 4.84 -1.79
C GLU A 406 -22.34 5.22 -0.82
N VAL A 407 -22.92 4.24 -0.13
CA VAL A 407 -23.98 4.47 0.89
C VAL A 407 -23.65 3.77 2.20
N THR A 408 -23.95 4.39 3.34
CA THR A 408 -23.74 3.78 4.66
C THR A 408 -25.05 3.19 5.19
N VAL A 409 -25.14 1.86 5.25
CA VAL A 409 -26.28 1.16 5.84
C VAL A 409 -26.06 1.09 7.36
N LYS A 410 -26.98 1.69 8.14
CA LYS A 410 -26.86 1.77 9.61
C LYS A 410 -27.15 0.40 10.27
N PRO A 411 -26.67 0.15 11.50
CA PRO A 411 -27.02 -1.04 12.27
C PRO A 411 -28.54 -1.20 12.41
N GLY A 412 -29.08 -2.41 12.24
CA GLY A 412 -30.51 -2.71 12.43
C GLY A 412 -31.46 -1.95 11.49
N THR A 413 -31.00 -1.55 10.29
CA THR A 413 -31.83 -0.76 9.34
C THR A 413 -31.84 -1.34 7.94
N LYS A 414 -32.92 -1.01 7.22
CA LYS A 414 -33.02 -1.15 5.77
C LYS A 414 -32.61 0.16 5.10
N GLN A 415 -31.77 0.05 4.09
CA GLN A 415 -31.46 1.12 3.14
C GLN A 415 -31.95 0.69 1.77
N THR A 416 -32.77 1.54 1.13
CA THR A 416 -33.12 1.40 -0.28
C THR A 416 -32.38 2.46 -1.08
N VAL A 417 -31.90 2.08 -2.27
CA VAL A 417 -31.50 2.98 -3.35
C VAL A 417 -32.63 2.96 -4.37
N GLU A 418 -33.05 4.13 -4.85
CA GLU A 418 -34.04 4.26 -5.91
C GLU A 418 -33.36 4.74 -7.19
N ILE A 419 -33.59 4.03 -8.30
CA ILE A 419 -33.11 4.40 -9.64
C ILE A 419 -34.35 4.65 -10.50
N ILE A 420 -34.57 5.89 -10.91
CA ILE A 420 -35.74 6.30 -11.71
C ILE A 420 -35.48 5.98 -13.19
N ILE A 421 -36.48 5.40 -13.86
CA ILE A 421 -36.41 5.00 -15.27
C ILE A 421 -37.32 5.90 -16.10
N TYR A 422 -36.72 6.67 -17.02
CA TYR A 422 -37.39 7.69 -17.83
C TYR A 422 -37.76 7.25 -19.25
N GLU A 423 -37.32 6.07 -19.68
CA GLU A 423 -37.61 5.50 -21.00
C GLU A 423 -37.56 3.97 -20.98
N LYS A 424 -37.84 3.31 -22.12
CA LYS A 424 -37.78 1.85 -22.21
C LYS A 424 -36.33 1.41 -22.36
N CYS A 425 -35.78 0.74 -21.36
CA CYS A 425 -34.37 0.39 -21.27
C CYS A 425 -34.12 -1.05 -20.79
N GLU A 426 -32.96 -1.62 -21.11
CA GLU A 426 -32.33 -2.63 -20.26
C GLU A 426 -31.41 -1.92 -19.26
N ILE A 427 -31.75 -1.95 -17.97
CA ILE A 427 -30.87 -1.45 -16.91
C ILE A 427 -30.03 -2.60 -16.38
N VAL A 428 -28.72 -2.41 -16.34
CA VAL A 428 -27.74 -3.30 -15.69
C VAL A 428 -27.20 -2.61 -14.45
N TRP A 429 -26.97 -3.34 -13.36
CA TRP A 429 -26.31 -2.79 -12.17
C TRP A 429 -25.39 -3.79 -11.48
N GLU A 430 -24.36 -3.25 -10.84
CA GLU A 430 -23.49 -3.95 -9.91
C GLU A 430 -23.78 -3.49 -8.49
N ILE A 431 -23.86 -4.43 -7.55
CA ILE A 431 -24.03 -4.14 -6.14
C ILE A 431 -23.10 -4.97 -5.26
N ARG A 432 -22.53 -4.32 -4.24
CA ARG A 432 -21.68 -4.92 -3.22
C ARG A 432 -21.93 -4.24 -1.87
N VAL A 433 -21.81 -4.98 -0.76
CA VAL A 433 -21.71 -4.36 0.57
C VAL A 433 -20.55 -5.00 1.32
N ILE A 434 -19.62 -4.18 1.82
CA ILE A 434 -18.33 -4.65 2.36
C ILE A 434 -18.54 -5.60 3.55
N GLY A 435 -18.05 -6.84 3.41
CA GLY A 435 -18.20 -7.92 4.39
C GLY A 435 -19.66 -8.31 4.57
N TRP A 436 -20.26 -8.91 3.54
CA TRP A 436 -21.70 -9.17 3.46
C TRP A 436 -22.23 -9.99 4.66
N GLU A 437 -23.15 -9.42 5.43
CA GLU A 437 -23.94 -10.08 6.49
C GLU A 437 -25.34 -9.44 6.51
N VAL A 438 -26.01 -9.44 5.35
CA VAL A 438 -27.21 -8.63 5.07
C VAL A 438 -28.23 -9.44 4.29
N SER A 439 -29.48 -8.96 4.19
CA SER A 439 -30.41 -9.41 3.16
C SER A 439 -30.43 -8.39 2.02
N TYR A 440 -30.46 -8.85 0.77
CA TYR A 440 -30.58 -7.99 -0.42
C TYR A 440 -31.78 -8.44 -1.28
N LYS A 441 -32.53 -7.47 -1.80
CA LYS A 441 -33.59 -7.66 -2.81
C LYS A 441 -33.56 -6.53 -3.85
N ALA A 442 -34.10 -6.81 -5.03
CA ALA A 442 -34.38 -5.82 -6.07
C ALA A 442 -35.83 -5.94 -6.54
N GLU A 443 -36.50 -4.81 -6.70
CA GLU A 443 -37.89 -4.70 -7.13
C GLU A 443 -38.01 -3.59 -8.18
N PHE A 444 -38.89 -3.74 -9.17
CA PHE A 444 -39.29 -2.65 -10.06
C PHE A 444 -40.73 -2.24 -9.72
N VAL A 445 -40.93 -0.93 -9.53
CA VAL A 445 -42.22 -0.32 -9.24
C VAL A 445 -42.59 0.55 -10.44
N PRO A 446 -43.60 0.17 -11.25
CA PRO A 446 -44.10 1.02 -12.32
C PRO A 446 -44.68 2.34 -11.80
N GLU A 447 -44.78 3.35 -12.65
CA GLU A 447 -45.44 4.62 -12.31
C GLU A 447 -46.98 4.53 -12.39
N GLU A 448 -47.51 3.57 -13.14
CA GLU A 448 -48.96 3.33 -13.23
C GLU A 448 -49.53 2.80 -11.90
N LYS A 449 -50.53 3.51 -11.38
CA LYS A 449 -51.00 3.37 -9.97
C LYS A 449 -51.58 2.01 -9.61
N ASP A 450 -52.12 1.30 -10.60
CA ASP A 450 -52.76 -0.01 -10.43
C ASP A 450 -51.87 -1.18 -10.88
N ALA A 451 -50.63 -0.89 -11.31
CA ALA A 451 -49.67 -1.90 -11.75
C ALA A 451 -48.92 -2.55 -10.57
N TYR A 452 -48.59 -3.83 -10.71
CA TYR A 452 -47.96 -4.61 -9.64
C TYR A 452 -46.44 -4.43 -9.60
N THR A 453 -45.88 -4.26 -8.38
CA THR A 453 -44.43 -4.32 -8.14
C THR A 453 -43.85 -5.66 -8.61
N VAL A 454 -42.91 -5.61 -9.55
CA VAL A 454 -42.20 -6.77 -10.08
C VAL A 454 -41.02 -7.11 -9.17
N VAL A 455 -41.00 -8.31 -8.61
CA VAL A 455 -39.86 -8.79 -7.80
C VAL A 455 -38.77 -9.31 -8.73
N VAL A 456 -37.75 -8.47 -8.98
CA VAL A 456 -36.62 -8.80 -9.86
C VAL A 456 -35.63 -9.74 -9.17
N GLN A 457 -35.31 -9.47 -7.91
CA GLN A 457 -34.49 -10.33 -7.06
C GLN A 457 -35.19 -10.56 -5.71
N LYS A 458 -35.61 -11.81 -5.45
CA LYS A 458 -36.18 -12.22 -4.16
C LYS A 458 -35.14 -12.03 -3.03
N PRO A 459 -35.55 -11.70 -1.79
CA PRO A 459 -34.64 -11.50 -0.66
C PRO A 459 -33.63 -12.65 -0.45
N ARG A 460 -32.36 -12.42 -0.79
CA ARG A 460 -31.23 -13.35 -0.59
C ARG A 460 -30.40 -12.85 0.61
N LYS A 461 -30.14 -13.73 1.58
CA LYS A 461 -29.16 -13.47 2.64
C LYS A 461 -27.76 -13.62 2.04
N MET A 462 -26.97 -12.56 2.08
CA MET A 462 -25.58 -12.52 1.58
C MET A 462 -24.61 -12.68 2.76
N LYS A 463 -23.63 -13.57 2.60
CA LYS A 463 -22.58 -13.93 3.56
C LYS A 463 -21.21 -13.38 3.11
N PRO A 464 -20.17 -13.40 3.97
CA PRO A 464 -18.82 -12.93 3.59
C PRO A 464 -18.10 -13.81 2.58
N ALA A 465 -18.68 -14.96 2.21
CA ALA A 465 -18.16 -15.94 1.26
C ALA A 465 -19.14 -16.23 0.09
N ASP A 466 -20.22 -15.44 -0.05
CA ASP A 466 -20.93 -15.33 -1.33
C ASP A 466 -20.06 -14.53 -2.33
N GLU A 467 -20.52 -14.40 -3.58
CA GLU A 467 -19.87 -13.60 -4.63
C GLU A 467 -19.47 -12.20 -4.10
N PRO A 468 -18.30 -11.67 -4.49
CA PRO A 468 -17.81 -10.41 -3.93
C PRO A 468 -18.60 -9.19 -4.41
N VAL A 469 -19.08 -9.21 -5.66
CA VAL A 469 -19.94 -8.23 -6.34
C VAL A 469 -21.05 -9.03 -7.03
N LEU A 470 -22.27 -8.52 -7.02
CA LEU A 470 -23.41 -9.13 -7.71
C LEU A 470 -23.86 -8.23 -8.86
N THR A 471 -23.75 -8.73 -10.09
CA THR A 471 -24.22 -8.06 -11.31
C THR A 471 -25.61 -8.59 -11.69
N GLN A 472 -26.56 -7.71 -12.00
CA GLN A 472 -27.91 -8.07 -12.45
C GLN A 472 -28.38 -7.14 -13.57
N ASN A 473 -29.33 -7.59 -14.38
CA ASN A 473 -30.02 -6.76 -15.36
C ASN A 473 -31.55 -6.90 -15.24
N PHE A 474 -32.27 -5.93 -15.82
CA PHE A 474 -33.72 -5.96 -15.93
C PHE A 474 -34.21 -5.18 -17.15
N LYS A 475 -35.09 -5.79 -17.94
CA LYS A 475 -35.73 -5.16 -19.11
C LYS A 475 -37.00 -4.41 -18.71
N VAL A 476 -36.92 -3.08 -18.75
CA VAL A 476 -37.99 -2.15 -18.38
C VAL A 476 -38.75 -1.71 -19.64
N ASN A 477 -40.06 -1.98 -19.69
CA ASN A 477 -40.90 -1.71 -20.87
C ASN A 477 -41.87 -0.52 -20.67
N GLU A 478 -41.82 0.14 -19.51
CA GLU A 478 -42.74 1.17 -19.02
C GLU A 478 -42.02 2.08 -18.00
N LEU A 479 -42.57 3.26 -17.68
CA LEU A 479 -41.94 4.18 -16.72
C LEU A 479 -42.10 3.68 -15.27
N GLY A 480 -41.14 4.01 -14.41
CA GLY A 480 -41.13 3.58 -13.01
C GLY A 480 -39.78 3.75 -12.33
N LYS A 481 -39.51 2.93 -11.31
CA LYS A 481 -38.22 2.92 -10.61
C LYS A 481 -37.77 1.52 -10.17
N VAL A 482 -36.47 1.27 -10.24
CA VAL A 482 -35.82 0.11 -9.64
C VAL A 482 -35.42 0.44 -8.20
N LEU A 483 -35.75 -0.45 -7.27
CA LEU A 483 -35.50 -0.34 -5.83
C LEU A 483 -34.50 -1.41 -5.39
N LEU A 484 -33.27 -1.00 -5.07
CA LEU A 484 -32.24 -1.90 -4.53
C LEU A 484 -32.23 -1.78 -3.00
N THR A 485 -32.75 -2.79 -2.29
CA THR A 485 -32.91 -2.74 -0.82
C THR A 485 -31.93 -3.68 -0.12
N VAL A 486 -31.13 -3.12 0.79
CA VAL A 486 -30.22 -3.83 1.69
C VAL A 486 -30.73 -3.72 3.13
N ASP A 487 -30.98 -4.87 3.76
CA ASP A 487 -31.39 -5.01 5.16
C ASP A 487 -30.18 -5.45 6.01
N ASN A 488 -29.73 -4.60 6.93
CA ASN A 488 -28.58 -4.87 7.81
C ASN A 488 -29.05 -5.26 9.22
N PRO A 489 -29.17 -6.57 9.54
CA PRO A 489 -29.54 -7.03 10.88
C PRO A 489 -28.40 -6.93 11.90
N THR A 490 -27.18 -6.53 11.49
CA THR A 490 -26.00 -6.53 12.37
C THR A 490 -25.92 -5.25 13.23
N SER A 491 -25.22 -5.34 14.36
CA SER A 491 -24.89 -4.20 15.23
C SER A 491 -23.81 -3.25 14.65
N LYS A 492 -23.28 -3.54 13.46
CA LYS A 492 -22.20 -2.77 12.81
C LYS A 492 -22.74 -2.03 11.59
N LYS A 493 -22.25 -0.81 11.33
CA LYS A 493 -22.54 -0.14 10.05
C LYS A 493 -21.89 -0.92 8.90
N LYS A 494 -22.57 -0.98 7.77
CA LYS A 494 -22.07 -1.61 6.53
C LYS A 494 -21.93 -0.54 5.44
N LYS A 495 -21.00 -0.71 4.51
CA LYS A 495 -20.77 0.20 3.36
C LYS A 495 -21.27 -0.49 2.10
N LEU A 496 -22.36 0.04 1.54
CA LEU A 496 -22.92 -0.33 0.24
C LEU A 496 -22.16 0.45 -0.84
N VAL A 497 -21.83 -0.24 -1.92
CA VAL A 497 -21.23 0.28 -3.16
C VAL A 497 -22.09 -0.24 -4.31
N TYR A 498 -22.50 0.63 -5.22
CA TYR A 498 -23.26 0.24 -6.40
C TYR A 498 -22.98 1.15 -7.59
N ARG A 499 -23.19 0.65 -8.81
CA ARG A 499 -23.27 1.44 -10.05
C ARG A 499 -24.28 0.80 -10.99
N PHE A 500 -24.81 1.58 -11.93
CA PHE A 500 -25.78 1.09 -12.91
C PHE A 500 -25.59 1.79 -14.25
N ASN A 501 -25.87 1.07 -15.33
CA ASN A 501 -25.86 1.56 -16.70
C ASN A 501 -27.21 1.27 -17.36
N VAL A 502 -27.65 2.19 -18.20
CA VAL A 502 -28.97 2.16 -18.86
C VAL A 502 -28.74 2.02 -20.36
N LYS A 503 -29.17 0.88 -20.93
CA LYS A 503 -29.08 0.60 -22.36
C LYS A 503 -30.44 0.84 -23.03
N PRO A 504 -30.52 1.54 -24.17
CA PRO A 504 -31.76 1.65 -24.94
C PRO A 504 -32.19 0.29 -25.51
N LEU A 505 -33.49 0.14 -25.82
CA LEU A 505 -34.14 -1.11 -26.28
C LEU A 505 -34.53 -1.14 -27.76
#